data_AF-A0A803PVU2-F1
#
_entry.id   AF-A0A803PVU2-F1
#
_cell.length_a   1.000
_cell.length_b   1.000
_cell.length_c   1.000
_cell.angle_alpha   90.00
_cell.angle_beta   90.00
_cell.angle_gamma   90.00
#
_symmetry.space_group_name_H-M   'P 1'
#
loop_
_entity.id
_entity.type
_entity.pdbx_description
1 polymer ?
#
loop_
_entity_poly.entity_id
_entity_poly.type
_entity_poly.pdbx_seq_one_letter_code
_entity_poly.pdbx_strand_id
1 'polypeptide(L)'
;MINESTRVARLFCEKKLPIMVFLDSHHPNKPEDPYPPHCIVGTDESNLVPALRWLEEEENVTIRRKDCFDGYFGSMEADGSNVFVDWVKQNHIKTLVVGGVCTDICVLDFVCSTISARNRGFLGPLLQDVIVYSTACATFHIPPHVTTNTKQVLPHPQEFMHHVGLYMAKERGAKIANELSFVAARKARQYE
;
A
#
# COMPACT_ATOMS: atom_id res chain seq x y z
N MET A 1 2.50 -0.75 -13.66
CA MET A 1 1.82 -0.65 -12.36
C MET A 1 0.34 -1.04 -12.43
N ILE A 2 -0.61 -0.23 -12.95
CA ILE A 2 -2.06 -0.55 -12.85
C ILE A 2 -2.44 -1.96 -13.37
N ASN A 3 -1.95 -2.34 -14.55
CA ASN A 3 -2.21 -3.69 -15.11
C ASN A 3 -1.69 -4.79 -14.18
N GLU A 4 -0.55 -4.56 -13.54
CA GLU A 4 0.06 -5.52 -12.63
C GLU A 4 -0.69 -5.59 -11.30
N SER A 5 -1.08 -4.44 -10.74
CA SER A 5 -1.95 -4.39 -9.56
C SER A 5 -3.27 -5.11 -9.81
N THR A 6 -3.86 -4.93 -11.00
CA THR A 6 -5.09 -5.63 -11.41
C THR A 6 -4.86 -7.15 -11.50
N ARG A 7 -3.76 -7.57 -12.12
CA ARG A 7 -3.38 -8.99 -12.26
C ARG A 7 -3.22 -9.65 -10.90
N VAL A 8 -2.47 -9.04 -9.99
CA VAL A 8 -2.23 -9.58 -8.65
C VAL A 8 -3.50 -9.58 -7.80
N ALA A 9 -4.30 -8.51 -7.86
CA ALA A 9 -5.55 -8.45 -7.11
C ALA A 9 -6.52 -9.56 -7.53
N ARG A 10 -6.64 -9.83 -8.85
CA ARG A 10 -7.41 -10.98 -9.35
C ARG A 10 -6.89 -12.31 -8.81
N LEU A 11 -5.58 -12.52 -8.81
CA LEU A 11 -4.99 -13.74 -8.25
C LEU A 11 -5.28 -13.91 -6.76
N PHE A 12 -5.33 -12.81 -5.99
CA PHE A 12 -5.71 -12.85 -4.58
C PHE A 12 -7.20 -13.20 -4.42
N CYS A 13 -8.10 -12.56 -5.17
CA CYS A 13 -9.54 -12.86 -5.16
C CYS A 13 -9.85 -14.31 -5.58
N GLU A 14 -9.24 -14.79 -6.67
CA GLU A 14 -9.38 -16.20 -7.13
C GLU A 14 -8.99 -17.21 -6.06
N LYS A 15 -8.00 -16.85 -5.22
CA LYS A 15 -7.52 -17.68 -4.11
C LYS A 15 -8.21 -17.39 -2.79
N LYS A 16 -9.17 -16.48 -2.77
CA LYS A 16 -9.85 -15.97 -1.56
C LYS A 16 -8.86 -15.48 -0.50
N LEU A 17 -7.75 -14.90 -0.95
CA LEU A 17 -6.76 -14.28 -0.07
C LEU A 17 -7.22 -12.87 0.29
N PRO A 18 -7.03 -12.45 1.54
CA PRO A 18 -7.51 -11.17 2.01
C PRO A 18 -6.74 -10.02 1.35
N ILE A 19 -7.46 -8.97 0.96
CA ILE A 19 -6.91 -7.74 0.38
C ILE A 19 -7.39 -6.56 1.23
N MET A 20 -6.47 -5.70 1.67
CA MET A 20 -6.83 -4.39 2.21
C MET A 20 -6.42 -3.31 1.20
N VAL A 21 -7.37 -2.45 0.85
CA VAL A 21 -7.17 -1.34 -0.10
C VAL A 21 -7.24 -0.04 0.67
N PHE A 22 -6.15 0.73 0.63
CA PHE A 22 -6.13 2.08 1.17
C PHE A 22 -6.56 3.09 0.10
N LEU A 23 -7.55 3.91 0.41
CA LEU A 23 -8.01 5.02 -0.43
C LEU A 23 -7.73 6.34 0.27
N ASP A 24 -6.99 7.20 -0.40
CA ASP A 24 -6.77 8.55 0.10
C ASP A 24 -8.08 9.35 0.04
N SER A 25 -8.39 10.09 1.09
CA SER A 25 -9.71 10.68 1.32
C SER A 25 -9.60 11.86 2.26
N HIS A 26 -9.38 13.05 1.69
CA HIS A 26 -9.08 14.26 2.44
C HIS A 26 -10.30 15.16 2.64
N HIS A 27 -10.36 15.80 3.81
CA HIS A 27 -11.29 16.89 4.05
C HIS A 27 -10.70 18.21 3.53
N PRO A 28 -11.48 19.07 2.83
CA PRO A 28 -10.98 20.34 2.28
C PRO A 28 -10.32 21.27 3.31
N ASN A 29 -10.68 21.13 4.59
CA ASN A 29 -10.20 21.98 5.69
C ASN A 29 -9.02 21.36 6.46
N LYS A 30 -8.48 20.23 6.01
CA LYS A 30 -7.33 19.53 6.61
C LYS A 30 -6.26 19.33 5.53
N PRO A 31 -5.38 20.32 5.30
CA PRO A 31 -4.36 20.22 4.26
C PRO A 31 -3.30 19.17 4.61
N GLU A 32 -2.76 18.51 3.58
CA GLU A 32 -1.63 17.58 3.67
C GLU A 32 -0.43 18.18 2.94
N ASP A 33 0.18 19.18 3.57
CA ASP A 33 1.37 19.85 3.01
C ASP A 33 2.53 18.84 2.84
N PRO A 34 3.32 18.94 1.75
CA PRO A 34 3.36 20.03 0.77
C PRO A 34 2.44 19.83 -0.45
N TYR A 35 1.53 18.85 -0.44
CA TYR A 35 0.70 18.54 -1.60
C TYR A 35 -0.50 19.49 -1.71
N PRO A 36 -0.91 19.86 -2.94
CA PRO A 36 -2.14 20.61 -3.16
C PRO A 36 -3.35 19.77 -2.74
N PRO A 37 -4.55 20.36 -2.61
CA PRO A 37 -5.78 19.59 -2.40
C PRO A 37 -5.93 18.47 -3.43
N HIS A 38 -6.10 17.25 -2.96
CA HIS A 38 -6.22 16.03 -3.76
C HIS A 38 -7.11 15.02 -3.04
N CYS A 39 -7.66 14.06 -3.77
CA CYS A 39 -8.47 12.95 -3.24
C CYS A 39 -9.57 13.43 -2.27
N ILE A 40 -10.21 14.56 -2.59
CA ILE A 40 -11.20 15.18 -1.70
C ILE A 40 -12.42 14.27 -1.57
N VAL A 41 -12.88 14.05 -0.33
CA VAL A 41 -14.04 13.20 -0.04
C VAL A 41 -15.25 13.60 -0.89
N GLY A 42 -15.82 12.60 -1.57
CA GLY A 42 -16.98 12.78 -2.46
C GLY A 42 -16.62 13.09 -3.91
N THR A 43 -15.35 13.31 -4.23
CA THR A 43 -14.87 13.42 -5.62
C THR A 43 -14.50 12.06 -6.20
N ASP A 44 -14.49 11.95 -7.53
CA ASP A 44 -14.07 10.71 -8.21
C ASP A 44 -12.61 10.33 -7.92
N GLU A 45 -11.75 11.33 -7.66
CA GLU A 45 -10.34 11.13 -7.30
C GLU A 45 -10.18 10.37 -5.97
N SER A 46 -11.14 10.49 -5.05
CA SER A 46 -11.13 9.75 -3.78
C SER A 46 -11.55 8.28 -3.91
N ASN A 47 -11.90 7.80 -5.12
CA ASN A 47 -12.35 6.42 -5.37
C ASN A 47 -11.30 5.60 -6.12
N LEU A 48 -11.54 4.29 -6.23
CA LEU A 48 -10.68 3.43 -7.05
C LEU A 48 -10.71 3.86 -8.52
N VAL A 49 -9.54 3.80 -9.14
CA VAL A 49 -9.40 3.96 -10.59
C VAL A 49 -10.27 2.91 -11.31
N PRO A 50 -10.82 3.21 -12.51
CA PRO A 50 -11.77 2.32 -13.19
C PRO A 50 -11.31 0.86 -13.32
N ALA A 51 -10.01 0.62 -13.54
CA ALA A 51 -9.44 -0.73 -13.66
C ALA A 51 -9.51 -1.58 -12.37
N LEU A 52 -9.73 -0.96 -11.22
CA LEU A 52 -9.74 -1.61 -9.90
C LEU A 52 -11.08 -1.50 -9.17
N ARG A 53 -12.07 -0.74 -9.67
CA ARG A 53 -13.37 -0.54 -9.00
C ARG A 53 -14.12 -1.82 -8.65
N TRP A 54 -13.95 -2.87 -9.45
CA TRP A 54 -14.54 -4.19 -9.19
C TRP A 54 -14.13 -4.78 -7.82
N LEU A 55 -13.01 -4.33 -7.23
CA LEU A 55 -12.61 -4.75 -5.88
C LEU A 55 -13.60 -4.33 -4.79
N GLU A 56 -14.42 -3.30 -5.02
CA GLU A 56 -15.43 -2.85 -4.06
C GLU A 56 -16.55 -3.88 -3.86
N GLU A 57 -16.70 -4.81 -4.80
CA GLU A 57 -17.74 -5.85 -4.80
C GLU A 57 -17.24 -7.21 -4.29
N GLU A 58 -15.94 -7.34 -4.00
CA GLU A 58 -15.30 -8.61 -3.64
C GLU A 58 -15.31 -8.86 -2.12
N GLU A 59 -15.82 -10.01 -1.68
CA GLU A 59 -15.98 -10.34 -0.25
C GLU A 59 -14.67 -10.41 0.55
N ASN A 60 -13.55 -10.73 -0.12
CA ASN A 60 -12.23 -10.80 0.49
C ASN A 60 -11.49 -9.45 0.52
N VAL A 61 -12.15 -8.36 0.10
CA VAL A 61 -11.58 -7.02 0.06
C VAL A 61 -12.10 -6.18 1.23
N THR A 62 -11.18 -5.48 1.90
CA THR A 62 -11.49 -4.47 2.92
C THR A 62 -11.03 -3.10 2.42
N ILE A 63 -11.97 -2.19 2.20
CA ILE A 63 -11.66 -0.81 1.84
C ILE A 63 -11.40 0.00 3.12
N ARG A 64 -10.23 0.66 3.21
CA ARG A 64 -9.90 1.61 4.27
C ARG A 64 -9.62 2.99 3.67
N ARG A 65 -10.46 3.96 4.00
CA ARG A 65 -10.19 5.36 3.68
C ARG A 65 -9.22 5.96 4.70
N LYS A 66 -8.23 6.71 4.24
CA LYS A 66 -7.22 7.40 5.05
C LYS A 66 -7.12 8.86 4.63
N ASP A 67 -6.77 9.73 5.57
CA ASP A 67 -6.60 11.18 5.37
C ASP A 67 -5.16 11.64 5.70
N CYS A 68 -4.22 10.70 5.57
CA CYS A 68 -2.78 10.92 5.69
C CYS A 68 -2.02 9.92 4.81
N PHE A 69 -0.74 10.15 4.50
CA PHE A 69 0.06 9.24 3.66
C PHE A 69 0.07 7.79 4.14
N ASP A 70 0.24 7.58 5.44
CA ASP A 70 0.55 6.28 6.02
C ASP A 70 -0.72 5.45 6.32
N GLY A 71 -0.87 4.30 5.66
CA GLY A 71 -2.01 3.40 5.86
C GLY A 71 -2.13 2.82 7.29
N TYR A 72 -1.03 2.72 8.04
CA TYR A 72 -1.04 2.24 9.42
C TYR A 72 -1.64 3.31 10.34
N PHE A 73 -1.19 4.56 10.22
CA PHE A 73 -1.74 5.69 10.99
C PHE A 73 -3.16 6.05 10.54
N GLY A 74 -3.43 6.00 9.24
CA GLY A 74 -4.78 6.15 8.68
C GLY A 74 -5.76 5.05 9.11
N SER A 75 -5.27 3.98 9.74
CA SER A 75 -6.09 2.92 10.34
C SER A 75 -6.34 3.09 11.82
N MET A 76 -5.83 4.14 12.47
CA MET A 76 -6.11 4.43 13.87
C MET A 76 -7.53 4.95 14.06
N GLU A 77 -8.17 4.49 15.12
CA GLU A 77 -9.49 4.96 15.56
C GLU A 77 -9.36 5.88 16.78
N ALA A 78 -10.41 6.65 17.06
CA ALA A 78 -10.44 7.59 18.18
C ALA A 78 -10.32 6.90 19.56
N ASP A 79 -10.66 5.63 19.65
CA ASP A 79 -10.53 4.80 20.86
C ASP A 79 -9.12 4.21 21.05
N GLY A 80 -8.20 4.49 20.12
CA GLY A 80 -6.83 3.97 20.13
C GLY A 80 -6.66 2.59 19.52
N SER A 81 -7.73 1.95 19.04
CA SER A 81 -7.65 0.73 18.24
C SER A 81 -7.08 1.01 16.85
N ASN A 82 -6.73 -0.06 16.13
CA ASN A 82 -6.17 0.06 14.78
C ASN A 82 -6.75 -1.03 13.86
N VAL A 83 -7.52 -0.59 12.87
CA VAL A 83 -8.26 -1.48 11.95
C VAL A 83 -7.32 -2.37 11.14
N PHE A 84 -6.15 -1.87 10.74
CA PHE A 84 -5.15 -2.68 10.02
C PHE A 84 -4.55 -3.77 10.92
N VAL A 85 -4.26 -3.45 12.18
CA VAL A 85 -3.78 -4.43 13.17
C VAL A 85 -4.82 -5.54 13.37
N ASP A 86 -6.09 -5.18 13.52
CA ASP A 86 -7.17 -6.13 13.69
C ASP A 86 -7.39 -6.99 12.45
N TRP A 87 -7.34 -6.36 11.26
CA TRP A 87 -7.41 -7.07 9.98
C TRP A 87 -6.26 -8.08 9.82
N VAL A 88 -5.03 -7.72 10.17
CA VAL A 88 -3.87 -8.64 10.17
C VAL A 88 -4.11 -9.84 11.07
N LYS A 89 -4.64 -9.61 12.28
CA LYS A 89 -4.91 -10.67 13.27
C LYS A 89 -6.04 -11.59 12.82
N GLN A 90 -7.17 -11.03 12.42
CA GLN A 90 -8.35 -11.78 11.99
C GLN A 90 -8.04 -12.68 10.79
N ASN A 91 -7.26 -12.16 9.83
CA ASN A 91 -6.88 -12.90 8.64
C ASN A 91 -5.61 -13.75 8.79
N HIS A 92 -5.03 -13.80 9.99
CA HIS A 92 -3.81 -14.58 10.29
C HIS A 92 -2.65 -14.31 9.31
N ILE A 93 -2.46 -13.03 8.95
CA ILE A 93 -1.50 -12.63 7.92
C ILE A 93 -0.07 -12.90 8.41
N LYS A 94 0.64 -13.78 7.71
CA LYS A 94 2.07 -14.06 7.94
C LYS A 94 3.00 -13.30 7.00
N THR A 95 2.53 -13.05 5.78
CA THR A 95 3.27 -12.35 4.74
C THR A 95 2.36 -11.30 4.15
N LEU A 96 2.78 -10.04 4.24
CA LEU A 96 2.09 -8.91 3.64
C LEU A 96 2.77 -8.56 2.31
N VAL A 97 2.01 -8.54 1.23
CA VAL A 97 2.46 -8.04 -0.08
C VAL A 97 1.89 -6.63 -0.27
N VAL A 98 2.77 -5.66 -0.45
CA VAL A 98 2.43 -4.23 -0.55
C VAL A 98 2.70 -3.76 -1.99
N GLY A 99 1.70 -3.11 -2.57
CA GLY A 99 1.78 -2.41 -3.86
C GLY A 99 0.95 -1.13 -3.80
N GLY A 100 1.13 -0.25 -4.78
CA GLY A 100 0.35 0.99 -4.87
C GLY A 100 1.17 2.23 -5.24
N VAL A 101 0.64 3.40 -4.89
CA VAL A 101 1.24 4.70 -5.14
C VAL A 101 1.14 5.59 -3.90
N CYS A 102 2.10 6.48 -3.64
CA CYS A 102 3.40 6.58 -4.29
C CYS A 102 4.45 5.70 -3.60
N THR A 103 5.39 5.16 -4.38
CA THR A 103 6.39 4.18 -3.90
C THR A 103 7.22 4.71 -2.73
N ASP A 104 7.60 5.97 -2.81
CA ASP A 104 8.48 6.69 -1.89
C ASP A 104 7.74 7.58 -0.88
N ILE A 105 6.40 7.51 -0.87
CA ILE A 105 5.54 8.26 0.06
C ILE A 105 4.60 7.28 0.76
N CYS A 106 3.35 7.12 0.30
CA CYS A 106 2.34 6.30 0.96
C CYS A 106 2.79 4.83 1.14
N VAL A 107 3.42 4.24 0.12
CA VAL A 107 3.91 2.86 0.19
C VAL A 107 5.07 2.76 1.19
N LEU A 108 6.04 3.68 1.12
CA LEU A 108 7.20 3.68 2.01
C LEU A 108 6.81 3.91 3.46
N ASP A 109 5.99 4.92 3.74
CA ASP A 109 5.53 5.26 5.08
C ASP A 109 4.77 4.10 5.71
N PHE A 110 3.80 3.54 4.98
CA PHE A 110 3.05 2.36 5.42
C PHE A 110 3.96 1.18 5.76
N VAL A 111 4.96 0.90 4.93
CA VAL A 111 5.93 -0.17 5.17
C VAL A 111 6.77 0.12 6.41
N CYS A 112 7.26 1.35 6.57
CA CYS A 112 8.07 1.76 7.72
C CYS A 112 7.29 1.64 9.04
N SER A 113 6.06 2.13 9.09
CA SER A 113 5.21 2.05 10.27
C SER A 113 4.74 0.63 10.56
N THR A 114 4.40 -0.15 9.54
CA THR A 114 4.07 -1.58 9.69
C THR A 114 5.23 -2.36 10.30
N ILE A 115 6.45 -2.16 9.81
CA ILE A 115 7.63 -2.85 10.36
C ILE A 115 7.92 -2.38 11.79
N SER A 116 7.83 -1.08 12.05
CA SER A 116 7.97 -0.51 13.40
C SER A 116 6.95 -1.11 14.37
N ALA A 117 5.69 -1.21 13.96
CA ALA A 117 4.60 -1.79 14.73
C ALA A 117 4.80 -3.29 14.99
N ARG A 118 5.27 -4.05 13.98
CA ARG A 118 5.69 -5.45 14.15
C ARG A 118 6.79 -5.57 15.20
N ASN A 119 7.84 -4.74 15.13
CA ASN A 119 8.95 -4.77 16.07
C ASN A 119 8.52 -4.42 17.51
N ARG A 120 7.48 -3.59 17.66
CA ARG A 120 6.86 -3.27 18.95
C ARG A 120 5.85 -4.31 19.44
N GLY A 121 5.59 -5.37 18.68
CA GLY A 121 4.69 -6.46 19.07
C GLY A 121 3.21 -6.22 18.75
N PHE A 122 2.84 -5.17 18.02
CA PHE A 122 1.43 -4.93 17.63
C PHE A 122 0.94 -5.92 16.58
N LEU A 123 1.84 -6.38 15.70
CA LEU A 123 1.58 -7.31 14.60
C LEU A 123 2.26 -8.68 14.79
N GLY A 124 3.11 -8.81 15.82
CA GLY A 124 3.83 -10.05 16.15
C GLY A 124 3.00 -10.97 17.06
N PRO A 125 3.22 -12.30 17.03
CA PRO A 125 4.20 -13.05 16.23
C PRO A 125 3.68 -13.44 14.83
N LEU A 126 2.50 -12.96 14.42
CA LEU A 126 1.84 -13.39 13.19
C LEU A 126 2.57 -12.91 11.94
N LEU A 127 2.76 -11.59 11.80
CA LEU A 127 3.37 -10.99 10.62
C LEU A 127 4.89 -11.21 10.64
N GLN A 128 5.38 -12.02 9.71
CA GLN A 128 6.80 -12.37 9.58
C GLN A 128 7.46 -11.51 8.50
N ASP A 129 6.83 -11.46 7.33
CA ASP A 129 7.40 -10.83 6.14
C ASP A 129 6.54 -9.67 5.65
N VAL A 130 7.21 -8.55 5.32
CA VAL A 130 6.64 -7.45 4.55
C VAL A 130 7.39 -7.41 3.22
N ILE A 131 6.66 -7.58 2.12
CA ILE A 131 7.19 -7.61 0.76
C ILE A 131 6.65 -6.40 0.02
N VAL A 132 7.53 -5.54 -0.49
CA VAL A 132 7.16 -4.50 -1.45
C VAL A 132 7.27 -5.10 -2.85
N TYR A 133 6.15 -5.21 -3.54
CA TYR A 133 6.08 -5.72 -4.89
C TYR A 133 6.29 -4.57 -5.89
N SER A 134 7.55 -4.40 -6.32
CA SER A 134 7.99 -3.21 -7.05
C SER A 134 7.25 -3.00 -8.37
N THR A 135 6.91 -4.07 -9.09
CA THR A 135 6.20 -4.01 -10.38
C THR A 135 4.76 -3.49 -10.25
N ALA A 136 4.15 -3.65 -9.06
CA ALA A 136 2.86 -3.08 -8.68
C ALA A 136 3.00 -1.76 -7.90
N CYS A 137 4.20 -1.17 -7.85
CA CYS A 137 4.44 0.16 -7.29
C CYS A 137 4.73 1.18 -8.40
N ALA A 138 4.37 2.43 -8.17
CA ALA A 138 4.81 3.56 -8.98
C ALA A 138 4.90 4.83 -8.15
N THR A 139 5.56 5.86 -8.68
CA THR A 139 5.52 7.23 -8.17
C THR A 139 5.33 8.19 -9.34
N PHE A 140 5.41 9.51 -9.15
CA PHE A 140 5.13 10.50 -10.18
C PHE A 140 6.40 11.17 -10.72
N HIS A 141 6.27 11.92 -11.83
CA HIS A 141 7.35 12.74 -12.38
C HIS A 141 6.98 14.22 -12.29
N ILE A 142 7.84 15.03 -11.65
CA ILE A 142 7.82 16.49 -11.77
C ILE A 142 9.14 16.92 -12.40
N PRO A 143 9.14 17.40 -13.66
CA PRO A 143 10.36 17.83 -14.32
C PRO A 143 10.85 19.16 -13.74
N PRO A 144 12.18 19.42 -13.73
CA PRO A 144 12.74 20.63 -13.12
C PRO A 144 12.19 21.96 -13.67
N HIS A 145 11.76 22.01 -14.93
CA HIS A 145 11.24 23.24 -15.53
C HIS A 145 9.88 23.64 -14.93
N VAL A 146 9.07 22.69 -14.42
CA VAL A 146 7.79 22.96 -13.76
C VAL A 146 7.99 23.66 -12.42
N THR A 147 9.11 23.39 -11.74
CA THR A 147 9.38 23.93 -10.40
C THR A 147 10.04 25.30 -10.40
N THR A 148 10.41 25.83 -11.57
CA THR A 148 11.12 27.12 -11.69
C THR A 148 10.30 28.31 -11.21
N ASN A 149 8.96 28.21 -11.24
CA ASN A 149 8.03 29.30 -10.93
C ASN A 149 7.23 29.09 -9.64
N THR A 150 7.46 28.00 -8.90
CA THR A 150 6.69 27.63 -7.70
C THR A 150 7.63 27.22 -6.57
N LYS A 151 7.74 28.05 -5.51
CA LYS A 151 8.63 27.80 -4.37
C LYS A 151 8.29 26.54 -3.54
N GLN A 152 7.12 25.94 -3.76
CA GLN A 152 6.58 24.86 -2.92
C GLN A 152 6.70 23.47 -3.56
N VAL A 153 7.09 23.37 -4.84
CA VAL A 153 7.16 22.09 -5.56
C VAL A 153 8.62 21.77 -5.88
N LEU A 154 9.08 20.58 -5.50
CA LEU A 154 10.44 20.11 -5.80
C LEU A 154 10.44 19.21 -7.04
N PRO A 155 11.53 19.22 -7.84
CA PRO A 155 11.69 18.26 -8.92
C PRO A 155 11.61 16.84 -8.36
N HIS A 156 10.87 15.98 -9.06
CA HIS A 156 10.61 14.62 -8.64
C HIS A 156 10.89 13.66 -9.81
N PRO A 157 12.13 13.16 -9.98
CA PRO A 157 12.48 12.23 -11.05
C PRO A 157 11.91 10.84 -10.75
N GLN A 158 10.86 10.41 -11.48
CA GLN A 158 10.07 9.21 -11.17
C GLN A 158 10.91 7.94 -10.98
N GLU A 159 11.76 7.58 -11.94
CA GLU A 159 12.61 6.39 -11.89
C GLU A 159 13.55 6.40 -10.67
N PHE A 160 14.21 7.54 -10.44
CA PHE A 160 15.14 7.71 -9.33
C PHE A 160 14.43 7.63 -7.98
N MET A 161 13.31 8.35 -7.83
CA MET A 161 12.56 8.37 -6.58
C MET A 161 11.87 7.03 -6.30
N HIS A 162 11.39 6.33 -7.33
CA HIS A 162 10.93 4.94 -7.21
C HIS A 162 12.04 4.03 -6.65
N HIS A 163 13.24 4.11 -7.21
CA HIS A 163 14.39 3.35 -6.71
C HIS A 163 14.75 3.71 -5.27
N VAL A 164 14.77 4.99 -4.92
CA VAL A 164 15.01 5.47 -3.54
C VAL A 164 13.96 4.92 -2.58
N GLY A 165 12.68 4.98 -2.93
CA GLY A 165 11.59 4.43 -2.10
C GLY A 165 11.77 2.94 -1.82
N LEU A 166 12.07 2.15 -2.85
CA LEU A 166 12.34 0.71 -2.70
C LEU A 166 13.59 0.42 -1.85
N TYR A 167 14.67 1.16 -2.09
CA TYR A 167 15.90 1.04 -1.30
C TYR A 167 15.64 1.35 0.18
N MET A 168 14.93 2.45 0.44
CA MET A 168 14.58 2.86 1.80
C MET A 168 13.70 1.81 2.48
N ALA A 169 12.69 1.26 1.81
CA ALA A 169 11.87 0.18 2.35
C ALA A 169 12.71 -1.05 2.71
N LYS A 170 13.67 -1.43 1.85
CA LYS A 170 14.59 -2.55 2.09
C LYS A 170 15.44 -2.33 3.34
N GLU A 171 15.99 -1.12 3.52
CA GLU A 171 16.77 -0.76 4.72
C GLU A 171 15.96 -0.88 6.02
N ARG A 172 14.62 -0.76 5.97
CA ARG A 172 13.76 -0.97 7.16
C ARG A 172 13.48 -2.45 7.43
N GLY A 173 13.87 -3.35 6.52
CA GLY A 173 13.68 -4.79 6.64
C GLY A 173 12.55 -5.36 5.79
N ALA A 174 12.03 -4.59 4.82
CA ALA A 174 11.14 -5.14 3.81
C ALA A 174 11.93 -5.97 2.78
N LYS A 175 11.32 -7.03 2.26
CA LYS A 175 11.80 -7.73 1.07
C LYS A 175 11.29 -6.98 -0.16
N ILE A 176 12.14 -6.82 -1.18
CA ILE A 176 11.72 -6.22 -2.46
C ILE A 176 11.61 -7.34 -3.48
N ALA A 177 10.45 -7.46 -4.12
CA ALA A 177 10.19 -8.46 -5.16
C ALA A 177 9.75 -7.78 -6.45
N ASN A 178 10.26 -8.24 -7.58
CA ASN A 178 9.86 -7.83 -8.93
C ASN A 178 8.99 -8.88 -9.64
N GLU A 179 8.93 -10.10 -9.11
CA GLU A 179 8.03 -11.16 -9.54
C GLU A 179 7.25 -11.72 -8.35
N LEU A 180 5.97 -12.03 -8.58
CA LEU A 180 5.10 -12.70 -7.62
C LEU A 180 4.48 -13.94 -8.28
N SER A 181 4.78 -15.11 -7.72
CA SER A 181 4.24 -16.39 -8.16
C SER A 181 3.60 -17.13 -6.99
N PHE A 182 2.48 -17.80 -7.26
CA PHE A 182 1.87 -18.73 -6.32
C PHE A 182 2.30 -20.13 -6.72
N VAL A 183 3.04 -20.82 -5.85
CA VAL A 183 3.37 -22.22 -6.07
C VAL A 183 2.11 -23.06 -5.85
N ALA A 184 1.76 -23.91 -6.81
CA ALA A 184 0.69 -24.89 -6.60
C ALA A 184 1.03 -25.75 -5.38
N ALA A 185 0.06 -25.95 -4.48
CA ALA A 185 0.27 -26.81 -3.31
C ALA A 185 0.81 -28.16 -3.79
N ARG A 186 2.01 -28.55 -3.32
CA ARG A 186 2.52 -29.91 -3.54
C ARG A 186 1.46 -30.86 -2.99
N LYS A 187 0.82 -31.64 -3.86
CA LYS A 187 0.02 -32.79 -3.43
C LYS A 187 0.93 -33.60 -2.51
N ALA A 188 0.55 -33.71 -1.24
CA ALA A 188 1.23 -34.59 -0.31
C ALA A 188 1.27 -35.97 -0.98
N ARG A 189 2.46 -36.51 -1.20
CA ARG A 189 2.60 -37.90 -1.61
C ARG A 189 2.01 -38.71 -0.45
N GLN A 190 0.86 -39.31 -0.68
CA GLN A 190 0.40 -40.44 0.13
C GLN A 190 1.48 -41.50 -0.02
N TYR A 191 2.31 -41.67 1.00
CA TYR A 191 3.06 -42.90 1.17
C TYR A 191 2.09 -43.86 1.83
N GLU A 192 1.64 -44.86 1.06
CA GLU A 192 1.11 -46.13 1.57
C GLU A 192 2.21 -46.89 2.31
#